data_AF-A0A523D7G8-F1
#
_entry.id   AF-A0A523D7G8-F1
#
_cell.length_a   1.000
_cell.length_b   1.000
_cell.length_c   1.000
_cell.angle_alpha   90.00
_cell.angle_beta   90.00
_cell.angle_gamma   90.00
#
_symmetry.space_group_name_H-M   'P 1'
#
loop_
_entity.id
_entity.type
_entity.pdbx_description
1 polymer ?
#
loop_
_entity_poly.entity_id
_entity_poly.type
_entity_poly.pdbx_seq_one_letter_code
_entity_poly.pdbx_strand_id
1 'polypeptide(L)'
;MDEMAHPSGREPLEFRRQHIKHNPRDYRTLEVVAQVEGALTMGLSAALKEKVEFSGGGVQSANFGDYQLLPMSEAPDVAVHILESDGPIGGMGETGLPPVAPVVANAVFAATGTRIRRRPMTPATFLDARGRGTG
;
A
#
# COMPACT_ATOMS: atom_id res chain seq x y z
N MET A 1 -12.75 18.62 4.94
CA MET A 1 -11.83 18.94 6.06
C MET A 1 -10.42 19.25 5.54
N ASP A 2 -9.90 18.52 4.56
CA ASP A 2 -8.62 18.86 3.91
C ASP A 2 -8.67 20.22 3.19
N GLU A 3 -9.82 20.61 2.63
CA GLU A 3 -10.05 21.97 2.09
C GLU A 3 -9.97 23.08 3.16
N MET A 4 -10.21 22.77 4.44
CA MET A 4 -10.08 23.72 5.55
C MET A 4 -8.69 23.70 6.19
N ALA A 5 -7.92 22.63 6.00
CA ALA A 5 -6.54 22.53 6.47
C ALA A 5 -5.60 23.41 5.62
N HIS A 6 -5.82 23.43 4.30
CA HIS A 6 -5.00 24.19 3.34
C HIS A 6 -4.89 25.71 3.61
N PRO A 7 -5.98 26.45 3.96
CA PRO A 7 -5.88 27.86 4.32
C PRO A 7 -5.34 28.11 5.74
N SER A 8 -5.22 27.08 6.59
CA SER A 8 -4.76 27.22 7.98
C SER A 8 -3.25 27.07 8.18
N GLY A 9 -2.51 26.64 7.15
CA GLY A 9 -1.05 26.44 7.20
C GLY A 9 -0.60 25.32 8.13
N ARG A 10 -1.51 24.45 8.58
CA ARG A 10 -1.22 23.32 9.47
C ARG A 10 -1.17 22.02 8.70
N GLU A 11 -0.33 21.11 9.17
CA GLU A 11 -0.27 19.75 8.65
C GLU A 11 -1.66 19.08 8.82
N PRO A 12 -2.21 18.45 7.76
CA PRO A 12 -3.60 17.99 7.74
C PRO A 12 -3.97 17.01 8.85
N LEU A 13 -3.05 16.12 9.27
CA LEU A 13 -3.30 15.16 10.35
C LEU A 13 -3.35 15.86 11.72
N GLU A 14 -2.46 16.82 11.99
CA GLU A 14 -2.49 17.61 13.22
C GLU A 14 -3.72 18.51 13.32
N PHE A 15 -4.18 19.07 12.19
CA PHE A 15 -5.45 19.82 12.14
C PHE A 15 -6.65 18.94 12.50
N ARG A 16 -6.69 17.70 11.97
CA ARG A 16 -7.70 16.69 12.29
C ARG A 16 -7.65 16.26 13.76
N ARG A 17 -6.45 15.99 14.31
CA ARG A 17 -6.26 15.58 15.72
C ARG A 17 -6.74 16.64 16.72
N GLN A 18 -6.55 17.93 16.43
CA GLN A 18 -6.96 19.00 17.34
C GLN A 18 -8.48 19.23 17.38
N HIS A 19 -9.18 19.02 16.27
CA HIS A 19 -10.63 19.23 16.19
C HIS A 19 -11.47 18.04 16.65
N ILE A 20 -10.87 16.85 16.79
CA ILE A 20 -11.57 15.59 17.09
C ILE A 20 -11.53 15.21 18.60
N LYS A 21 -10.97 16.07 19.47
CA LYS A 21 -10.73 15.79 20.90
C LYS A 21 -11.93 15.37 21.77
N HIS A 22 -13.16 15.32 21.25
CA HIS A 22 -14.39 15.18 22.04
C HIS A 22 -15.16 13.86 21.81
N ASN A 23 -14.74 12.97 20.90
CA ASN A 23 -15.43 11.69 20.65
C ASN A 23 -14.47 10.52 20.33
N PRO A 24 -14.44 9.44 21.15
CA PRO A 24 -13.56 8.29 20.96
C PRO A 24 -13.73 7.53 19.63
N ARG A 25 -14.91 7.60 18.99
CA ARG A 25 -15.17 6.94 17.70
C ARG A 25 -14.43 7.64 16.56
N ASP A 26 -14.43 8.96 16.56
CA ASP A 26 -13.85 9.77 15.49
C ASP A 26 -12.31 9.65 15.46
N TYR A 27 -11.68 9.47 16.62
CA TYR A 27 -10.25 9.21 16.73
C TYR A 27 -9.86 7.84 16.11
N ARG A 28 -10.64 6.78 16.36
CA ARG A 28 -10.39 5.45 15.78
C ARG A 28 -10.54 5.45 14.26
N THR A 29 -11.45 6.27 13.72
CA THR A 29 -11.61 6.46 12.28
C THR A 29 -10.30 6.95 11.63
N LEU A 30 -9.60 7.91 12.27
CA LEU A 30 -8.31 8.38 11.79
C LEU A 30 -7.23 7.28 11.84
N GLU A 31 -7.21 6.47 12.89
CA GLU A 31 -6.28 5.35 12.99
C GLU A 31 -6.55 4.31 11.91
N VAL A 32 -7.81 4.01 11.61
CA VAL A 32 -8.18 3.12 10.50
C VAL A 32 -7.67 3.66 9.17
N VAL A 33 -7.87 4.95 8.89
CA VAL A 33 -7.37 5.59 7.67
C VAL A 33 -5.85 5.46 7.57
N ALA A 34 -5.11 5.83 8.63
CA ALA A 34 -3.66 5.73 8.64
C ALA A 34 -3.15 4.29 8.47
N GLN A 35 -3.83 3.31 9.08
CA GLN A 35 -3.49 1.89 8.92
C GLN A 35 -3.73 1.41 7.49
N VAL A 36 -4.81 1.84 6.85
CA VAL A 36 -5.10 1.50 5.45
C VAL A 36 -4.06 2.13 4.51
N GLU A 37 -3.73 3.41 4.68
CA GLU A 37 -2.73 4.11 3.87
C GLU A 37 -1.33 3.49 4.03
N GLY A 38 -0.94 3.18 5.27
CA GLY A 38 0.32 2.51 5.57
C GLY A 38 0.39 1.10 4.97
N ALA A 39 -0.68 0.33 5.12
CA ALA A 39 -0.77 -1.03 4.56
C ALA A 39 -0.77 -1.04 3.03
N LEU A 40 -1.42 -0.08 2.38
CA LEU A 40 -1.37 0.11 0.93
C LEU A 40 0.04 0.43 0.46
N THR A 41 0.71 1.37 1.11
CA THR A 41 2.09 1.77 0.77
C THR A 41 3.06 0.60 0.92
N MET A 42 3.00 -0.11 2.05
CA MET A 42 3.80 -1.31 2.31
C MET A 42 3.49 -2.41 1.30
N GLY A 43 2.21 -2.65 1.02
CA GLY A 43 1.77 -3.68 0.09
C GLY A 43 2.21 -3.41 -1.36
N LEU A 44 2.17 -2.15 -1.79
CA LEU A 44 2.66 -1.73 -3.11
C LEU A 44 4.17 -1.88 -3.21
N SER A 45 4.90 -1.44 -2.19
CA SER A 45 6.35 -1.60 -2.10
C SER A 45 6.75 -3.08 -2.19
N ALA A 46 6.12 -3.94 -1.38
CA ALA A 46 6.31 -5.39 -1.40
C ALA A 46 5.91 -6.06 -2.73
N ALA A 47 4.85 -5.55 -3.38
CA ALA A 47 4.37 -6.09 -4.63
C ALA A 47 5.26 -5.75 -5.83
N LEU A 48 5.86 -4.55 -5.83
CA LEU A 48 6.48 -3.96 -7.02
C LEU A 48 8.01 -3.89 -6.97
N LYS A 49 8.62 -3.80 -5.78
CA LYS A 49 10.06 -3.49 -5.65
C LYS A 49 10.80 -4.41 -4.69
N GLU A 50 10.24 -4.68 -3.52
CA GLU A 50 10.98 -5.34 -2.46
C GLU A 50 11.32 -6.79 -2.81
N LYS A 51 12.60 -7.14 -2.64
CA LYS A 51 13.13 -8.48 -2.83
C LYS A 51 14.42 -8.60 -2.01
N VAL A 52 14.47 -9.61 -1.15
CA VAL A 52 15.72 -10.02 -0.51
C VAL A 52 16.48 -10.93 -1.46
N GLU A 53 17.73 -10.60 -1.75
CA GLU A 53 18.64 -11.44 -2.54
C GLU A 53 19.61 -12.20 -1.63
N PHE A 54 19.94 -13.42 -2.04
CA PHE A 54 20.85 -14.30 -1.32
C PHE A 54 22.00 -14.71 -2.26
N SER A 55 23.22 -14.63 -1.77
CA SER A 55 24.44 -15.03 -2.49
C SER A 55 25.54 -15.42 -1.50
N GLY A 56 26.43 -16.33 -1.91
CA GLY A 56 27.58 -16.73 -1.08
C GLY A 56 27.24 -17.31 0.29
N GLY A 57 26.03 -17.86 0.47
CA GLY A 57 25.55 -18.41 1.74
C GLY A 57 24.91 -17.38 2.70
N GLY A 58 24.69 -16.13 2.28
CA GLY A 58 24.10 -15.09 3.11
C GLY A 58 23.16 -14.14 2.35
N VAL A 59 22.58 -13.19 3.08
CA VAL A 59 21.79 -12.09 2.52
C VAL A 59 22.72 -11.10 1.83
N GLN A 60 22.41 -10.76 0.58
CA GLN A 60 23.13 -9.76 -0.20
C GLN A 60 22.47 -8.38 -0.09
N SER A 61 21.16 -8.32 0.09
CA SER A 61 20.41 -7.07 0.27
C SER A 61 20.67 -6.47 1.66
N ALA A 62 21.66 -5.60 1.79
CA ALA A 62 22.12 -5.06 3.06
C ALA A 62 21.70 -3.59 3.31
N ASN A 63 21.15 -2.88 2.33
CA ASN A 63 20.75 -1.46 2.44
C ASN A 63 19.56 -1.09 1.53
N PHE A 64 19.13 0.17 1.53
CA PHE A 64 17.99 0.61 0.70
C PHE A 64 18.33 0.85 -0.80
N GLY A 65 19.60 0.77 -1.16
CA GLY A 65 20.05 0.77 -2.56
C GLY A 65 19.91 -0.60 -3.22
N ASP A 66 20.12 -1.68 -2.46
CA ASP A 66 19.98 -3.07 -2.92
C ASP A 66 18.64 -3.73 -2.50
N TYR A 67 17.96 -3.19 -1.48
CA TYR A 67 16.58 -3.47 -1.11
C TYR A 67 15.70 -2.24 -1.37
N GLN A 68 15.07 -2.17 -2.54
CA GLN A 68 14.31 -1.00 -2.92
C GLN A 68 12.92 -0.96 -2.27
N LEU A 69 12.68 0.10 -1.49
CA LEU A 69 11.35 0.49 -1.03
C LEU A 69 10.66 1.41 -2.04
N LEU A 70 9.33 1.49 -1.98
CA LEU A 70 8.55 2.47 -2.72
C LEU A 70 8.87 3.90 -2.22
N PRO A 71 9.43 4.78 -3.05
CA PRO A 71 9.69 6.15 -2.66
C PRO A 71 8.39 6.96 -2.65
N MET A 72 8.38 8.07 -1.89
CA MET A 72 7.23 8.97 -1.80
C MET A 72 6.81 9.52 -3.17
N SER A 73 7.75 9.70 -4.11
CA SER A 73 7.44 10.14 -5.48
C SER A 73 6.63 9.15 -6.31
N GLU A 74 6.55 7.89 -5.88
CA GLU A 74 5.77 6.83 -6.53
C GLU A 74 4.55 6.40 -5.68
N ALA A 75 4.35 7.04 -4.52
CA ALA A 75 3.18 6.77 -3.70
C ALA A 75 1.92 7.30 -4.41
N PRO A 76 0.85 6.48 -4.56
CA PRO A 76 -0.38 6.94 -5.17
C PRO A 76 -1.20 7.79 -4.18
N ASP A 77 -2.08 8.63 -4.72
CA ASP A 77 -3.14 9.23 -3.92
C ASP A 77 -4.11 8.14 -3.43
N VAL A 78 -4.38 8.12 -2.13
CA VAL A 78 -5.25 7.13 -1.49
C VAL A 78 -6.51 7.81 -0.99
N ALA A 79 -7.67 7.27 -1.35
CA ALA A 79 -8.96 7.63 -0.79
C ALA A 79 -9.51 6.48 0.06
N VAL A 80 -9.79 6.75 1.33
CA VAL A 80 -10.35 5.75 2.25
C VAL A 80 -11.81 6.09 2.54
N HIS A 81 -12.69 5.13 2.27
CA HIS A 81 -14.11 5.22 2.61
C HIS A 81 -14.43 4.18 3.69
N ILE A 82 -14.97 4.64 4.81
CA ILE A 82 -15.36 3.79 5.94
C ILE A 82 -16.88 3.61 5.89
N LEU A 83 -17.32 2.36 5.87
CA LEU A 83 -18.73 1.99 5.88
C LEU A 83 -19.14 1.59 7.29
N GLU A 84 -20.31 2.06 7.73
CA GLU A 84 -20.88 1.65 9.01
C GLU A 84 -21.31 0.18 8.96
N SER A 85 -21.13 -0.53 10.07
CA SER A 85 -21.45 -1.95 10.20
C SER A 85 -21.90 -2.26 11.63
N ASP A 86 -22.94 -3.07 11.76
CA ASP A 86 -23.45 -3.59 13.04
C ASP A 86 -22.71 -4.88 13.47
N GLY A 87 -21.70 -5.31 12.70
CA GLY A 87 -20.88 -6.47 13.00
C GLY A 87 -19.99 -6.29 14.23
N PRO A 88 -19.46 -7.39 14.80
CA PRO A 88 -18.52 -7.30 15.91
C PRO A 88 -17.26 -6.53 15.50
N ILE A 89 -16.75 -5.71 16.42
CA ILE A 89 -15.51 -4.94 16.19
C ILE A 89 -14.33 -5.90 16.07
N GLY A 90 -13.60 -5.80 14.96
CA GLY A 90 -12.36 -6.55 14.70
C GLY A 90 -11.12 -5.66 14.72
N GLY A 91 -9.94 -6.29 14.66
CA GLY A 91 -8.67 -5.59 14.45
C GLY A 91 -8.49 -5.16 13.00
N MET A 92 -7.87 -3.99 12.80
CA MET A 92 -7.62 -3.43 11.47
C MET A 92 -6.13 -3.46 11.04
N GLY A 93 -5.22 -3.71 11.98
CA GLY A 93 -3.78 -3.51 11.78
C GLY A 93 -3.14 -4.33 10.65
N GLU A 94 -3.65 -5.53 10.37
CA GLU A 94 -3.11 -6.40 9.30
C GLU A 94 -4.06 -6.55 8.11
N THR A 95 -5.29 -6.06 8.22
CA THR A 95 -6.35 -6.37 7.24
C THR A 95 -6.12 -5.67 5.90
N GLY A 96 -5.49 -4.50 5.92
CA GLY A 96 -5.24 -3.70 4.72
C GLY A 96 -4.13 -4.24 3.80
N LEU A 97 -3.18 -5.03 4.32
CA LEU A 97 -1.95 -5.40 3.61
C LEU A 97 -2.09 -6.61 2.66
N PRO A 98 -2.66 -7.76 3.09
CA PRO A 98 -2.81 -8.95 2.25
C PRO A 98 -3.48 -8.73 0.88
N PRO A 99 -4.53 -7.89 0.74
CA PRO A 99 -5.21 -7.74 -0.55
C PRO A 99 -4.42 -6.93 -1.58
N VAL A 100 -3.37 -6.19 -1.21
CA VAL A 100 -2.71 -5.23 -2.12
C VAL A 100 -2.05 -5.91 -3.32
N ALA A 101 -1.18 -6.89 -3.07
CA ALA A 101 -0.48 -7.60 -4.13
C ALA A 101 -1.42 -8.29 -5.15
N PRO A 102 -2.46 -9.06 -4.74
CA PRO A 102 -3.38 -9.67 -5.71
C PRO A 102 -4.22 -8.64 -6.46
N VAL A 103 -4.61 -7.52 -5.84
CA VAL A 103 -5.32 -6.42 -6.54
C VAL A 103 -4.45 -5.83 -7.65
N VAL A 104 -3.17 -5.55 -7.38
CA VAL A 104 -2.22 -5.05 -8.38
C VAL A 104 -2.04 -6.06 -9.53
N ALA A 105 -1.84 -7.34 -9.21
CA ALA A 105 -1.70 -8.38 -10.22
C ALA A 105 -2.95 -8.51 -11.11
N ASN A 106 -4.15 -8.39 -10.51
CA ASN A 106 -5.41 -8.39 -11.25
C ASN A 106 -5.58 -7.13 -12.11
N ALA A 107 -5.17 -5.96 -11.63
CA ALA A 107 -5.20 -4.72 -12.41
C ALA A 107 -4.30 -4.82 -13.65
N VAL A 108 -3.08 -5.36 -13.50
CA VAL A 108 -2.18 -5.62 -14.64
C VAL A 108 -2.81 -6.61 -15.63
N PHE A 109 -3.42 -7.69 -15.14
CA PHE A 109 -4.10 -8.66 -16.00
C PHE A 109 -5.28 -8.03 -16.75
N ALA A 110 -6.11 -7.24 -16.08
CA ALA A 110 -7.24 -6.55 -16.70
C ALA A 110 -6.79 -5.56 -17.80
N ALA A 111 -5.67 -4.86 -17.57
CA ALA A 111 -5.13 -3.88 -18.53
C ALA A 111 -4.37 -4.51 -19.71
N THR A 112 -3.82 -5.72 -19.56
CA THR A 112 -2.84 -6.27 -20.53
C THR A 112 -3.13 -7.69 -21.02
N GLY A 113 -4.09 -8.39 -20.41
CA GLY A 113 -4.31 -9.83 -20.60
C GLY A 113 -3.19 -10.73 -20.06
N THR A 114 -2.11 -10.17 -19.52
CA THR A 114 -0.94 -10.94 -19.04
C THR A 114 -1.06 -11.19 -17.55
N ARG A 115 -0.98 -12.46 -17.13
CA ARG A 115 -1.11 -12.83 -15.71
C ARG A 115 0.25 -13.05 -15.05
N ILE A 116 0.70 -12.05 -14.29
CA ILE A 116 1.92 -12.14 -13.47
C ILE A 116 1.61 -12.94 -12.21
N ARG A 117 2.46 -13.93 -11.88
CA ARG A 117 2.35 -14.77 -10.68
C ARG A 117 3.59 -14.73 -9.78
N ARG A 118 4.57 -13.89 -10.15
CA ARG A 118 5.84 -13.75 -9.44
C ARG A 118 5.96 -12.32 -8.93
N ARG A 119 6.38 -12.18 -7.67
CA ARG A 119 6.78 -10.90 -7.07
C ARG A 119 8.32 -10.80 -7.02
N PRO A 120 8.88 -9.60 -7.02
CA PRO A 120 8.22 -8.32 -7.33
C PRO A 120 7.76 -8.25 -8.79
N MET A 121 6.64 -7.56 -9.06
CA MET A 121 6.05 -7.41 -10.40
C MET A 121 6.76 -6.32 -11.21
N THR A 122 7.99 -6.61 -11.62
CA THR A 122 8.83 -5.70 -12.41
C THR A 122 8.60 -5.86 -13.92
N PRO A 123 9.05 -4.90 -14.77
CA PRO A 123 9.00 -5.05 -16.22
C PRO A 123 9.60 -6.36 -16.73
N ALA A 124 10.69 -6.83 -16.14
CA ALA A 124 11.29 -8.12 -16.49
C ALA A 124 10.35 -9.29 -16.21
N THR A 125 9.70 -9.32 -15.05
CA THR A 125 8.73 -10.39 -14.72
C THR A 125 7.46 -10.32 -15.59
N PHE A 126 7.05 -9.12 -16.01
CA PHE A 126 5.95 -8.94 -16.94
C PHE A 126 6.29 -9.49 -18.33
N LEU A 127 7.48 -9.15 -18.87
CA LEU A 127 7.93 -9.64 -20.18
C LEU A 127 8.08 -11.17 -20.20
N ASP A 128 8.62 -11.75 -19.13
CA ASP A 128 8.69 -13.20 -18.94
C ASP A 128 7.30 -13.84 -18.91
N ALA A 129 6.36 -13.27 -18.14
CA ALA A 129 4.98 -13.76 -18.09
C ALA A 129 4.27 -13.67 -19.46
N ARG A 130 4.54 -12.61 -20.24
CA ARG A 130 3.96 -12.41 -21.57
C ARG A 130 4.53 -13.39 -22.60
N GLY A 131 5.84 -13.66 -22.56
CA GLY A 131 6.51 -14.60 -23.47
C GLY A 131 6.10 -16.06 -23.27
N ARG A 132 5.58 -16.44 -22.09
CA ARG A 132 5.05 -17.78 -21.80
C ARG A 132 3.64 -18.05 -22.33
N GLY A 133 2.98 -17.04 -22.93
CA GLY A 133 1.61 -17.13 -23.44
C GLY A 133 1.46 -17.64 -24.88
N THR A 134 2.54 -18.08 -25.54
CA THR A 134 2.53 -18.53 -26.95
C THR A 134 2.84 -20.02 -27.12
N GLY A 135 2.42 -20.87 -26.19
CA GLY A 135 2.52 -22.34 -26.28
C GLY A 135 1.16 -23.00 -26.47
#